data_AF-A0A966ZD55-F1
#
_entry.id   AF-A0A966ZD55-F1
#
_cell.length_a   1.000
_cell.length_b   1.000
_cell.length_c   1.000
_cell.angle_alpha   90.00
_cell.angle_beta   90.00
_cell.angle_gamma   90.00
#
_symmetry.space_group_name_H-M   'P 1'
#
loop_
_entity.id
_entity.type
_entity.pdbx_description
1 polymer ?
#
loop_
_entity_poly.entity_id
_entity_poly.type
_entity_poly.pdbx_seq_one_letter_code
_entity_poly.pdbx_strand_id
1 'polypeptide(L)'
;MNNTVHASSLPAKFIPFRDFHIAPLTDVSPEAFKQAAEEARTTFRGRAELPHTTALNHIAKTLGFEGGFSGFQQEYACKVLPFMRDHGLKGRADLIRPRSDFPFVDLTPRNVSDRLFLSKKRVPKRIFTGYAVDWFSLNDRYFRSNPWTQVQEKEGKLFFLTFDQVMKEVDQQKSVSLESAQEVFDAAIAACQPAINPPSNNLLGDQLVQNCEELEEYFTFVPGLYQPTGLSAEKFNEEQRRYREVARLFRTWIGQLDRGWVEVHPYNRSLFFLKGNDGDYDFVFPGFRDQALEQAEIQSNSQTDDLEKASALHNFRHWLYFAYSGWLEDDAHRAEMLFYSLGNVPASYPGAEHVLKEFFTHVRAYPPPPTKEGIQSHLAESK
;
A
#
# COMPACT_ATOMS: atom_id res chain seq x y z
N MET A 1 -3.62 -23.34 26.39
CA MET A 1 -3.88 -23.09 24.95
C MET A 1 -2.57 -22.63 24.36
N ASN A 2 -2.05 -23.35 23.37
CA ASN A 2 -0.67 -23.25 22.90
C ASN A 2 -0.40 -21.89 22.25
N ASN A 3 0.31 -21.03 22.98
CA ASN A 3 1.03 -19.91 22.41
C ASN A 3 2.29 -20.45 21.73
N THR A 4 2.17 -20.78 20.46
CA THR A 4 3.34 -20.90 19.58
C THR A 4 3.60 -19.50 19.05
N VAL A 5 4.44 -18.75 19.74
CA VAL A 5 5.10 -17.57 19.18
C VAL A 5 5.99 -18.10 18.06
N HIS A 6 5.44 -18.16 16.84
CA HIS A 6 6.27 -18.31 15.65
C HIS A 6 7.22 -17.12 15.66
N ALA A 7 8.53 -17.39 15.74
CA ALA A 7 9.55 -16.40 15.42
C ALA A 7 9.14 -15.80 14.07
N SER A 8 8.75 -14.52 14.09
CA SER A 8 8.20 -13.81 12.94
C SER A 8 9.25 -13.81 11.82
N SER A 9 9.09 -14.72 10.85
CA SER A 9 9.82 -14.66 9.60
C SER A 9 9.40 -13.38 8.88
N LEU A 10 10.38 -12.57 8.45
CA LEU A 10 10.12 -11.36 7.68
C LEU A 10 9.15 -11.64 6.52
N PRO A 11 8.14 -10.79 6.29
CA PRO A 11 7.10 -11.08 5.33
C PRO A 11 7.65 -11.08 3.90
N ALA A 12 7.33 -12.15 3.17
CA ALA A 12 7.72 -12.31 1.79
C ALA A 12 6.99 -11.33 0.85
N LYS A 13 7.59 -11.08 -0.30
CA LYS A 13 6.97 -10.40 -1.45
C LYS A 13 6.65 -11.46 -2.50
N PHE A 14 5.38 -11.62 -2.85
CA PHE A 14 4.94 -12.75 -3.66
C PHE A 14 5.00 -12.43 -5.16
N ILE A 15 5.76 -13.21 -5.91
CA ILE A 15 5.95 -13.06 -7.36
C ILE A 15 4.98 -13.98 -8.08
N PRO A 16 3.99 -13.46 -8.83
CA PRO A 16 3.15 -14.30 -9.66
C PRO A 16 3.90 -14.79 -10.91
N PHE A 17 3.55 -16.00 -11.33
CA PHE A 17 4.03 -16.64 -12.55
C PHE A 17 2.87 -16.90 -13.50
N ARG A 18 3.21 -17.31 -14.72
CA ARG A 18 2.28 -18.02 -15.60
C ARG A 18 1.83 -19.33 -14.94
N ASP A 19 0.69 -19.85 -15.40
CA ASP A 19 0.10 -21.11 -14.93
C ASP A 19 -0.14 -21.17 -13.40
N PHE A 20 -0.35 -19.99 -12.80
CA PHE A 20 -0.76 -19.81 -11.40
C PHE A 20 0.28 -20.22 -10.34
N HIS A 21 1.58 -20.28 -10.67
CA HIS A 21 2.62 -20.43 -9.64
C HIS A 21 2.88 -19.11 -8.90
N ILE A 22 3.36 -19.19 -7.65
CA ILE A 22 3.73 -18.04 -6.84
C ILE A 22 5.09 -18.31 -6.19
N ALA A 23 6.03 -17.36 -6.24
CA ALA A 23 7.28 -17.45 -5.47
C ALA A 23 7.28 -16.44 -4.32
N PRO A 24 7.40 -16.87 -3.05
CA PRO A 24 7.61 -15.96 -1.92
C PRO A 24 9.08 -15.54 -1.85
N LEU A 25 9.37 -14.28 -2.20
CA LEU A 25 10.73 -13.73 -2.10
C LEU A 25 10.91 -12.98 -0.78
N THR A 26 11.79 -13.47 0.09
CA THR A 26 12.05 -12.89 1.42
C THR A 26 13.23 -11.90 1.43
N ASP A 27 14.18 -12.06 0.52
CA ASP A 27 15.40 -11.26 0.41
C ASP A 27 15.95 -11.22 -1.02
N VAL A 28 16.88 -10.30 -1.31
CA VAL A 28 17.56 -10.15 -2.61
C VAL A 28 18.90 -10.91 -2.64
N SER A 29 19.02 -12.02 -1.91
CA SER A 29 20.20 -12.88 -1.90
C SER A 29 20.07 -14.09 -2.84
N PRO A 30 21.18 -14.67 -3.33
CA PRO A 30 21.17 -15.91 -4.10
C PRO A 30 20.47 -17.08 -3.43
N GLU A 31 20.61 -17.18 -2.12
CA GLU A 31 19.96 -18.20 -1.30
C GLU A 31 18.45 -17.99 -1.25
N ALA A 32 17.99 -16.75 -1.03
CA ALA A 32 16.57 -16.43 -1.03
C ALA A 32 15.92 -16.66 -2.42
N PHE A 33 16.63 -16.38 -3.51
CA PHE A 33 16.16 -16.70 -4.86
C PHE A 33 15.97 -18.20 -5.07
N LYS A 34 16.95 -19.02 -4.63
CA LYS A 34 16.87 -20.48 -4.71
C LYS A 34 15.71 -21.03 -3.89
N GLN A 35 15.54 -20.52 -2.67
CA GLN A 35 14.44 -20.90 -1.79
C GLN A 35 13.09 -20.52 -2.42
N ALA A 36 12.93 -19.27 -2.88
CA ALA A 36 11.69 -18.82 -3.52
C ALA A 36 11.35 -19.65 -4.78
N ALA A 37 12.37 -20.02 -5.58
CA ALA A 37 12.20 -20.88 -6.75
C ALA A 37 11.84 -22.33 -6.40
N GLU A 38 12.33 -22.85 -5.27
CA GLU A 38 11.93 -24.15 -4.76
C GLU A 38 10.48 -24.14 -4.26
N GLU A 39 10.13 -23.15 -3.43
CA GLU A 39 8.79 -23.00 -2.87
C GLU A 39 7.72 -22.81 -3.96
N ALA A 40 8.03 -22.09 -5.05
CA ALA A 40 7.13 -21.96 -6.20
C ALA A 40 6.82 -23.27 -6.94
N ARG A 41 7.67 -24.29 -6.75
CA ARG A 41 7.55 -25.60 -7.40
C ARG A 41 6.91 -26.64 -6.48
N THR A 42 7.01 -26.43 -5.17
CA THR A 42 6.55 -27.37 -4.15
C THR A 42 5.32 -26.84 -3.42
N THR A 43 5.52 -25.85 -2.55
CA THR A 43 4.51 -25.31 -1.62
C THR A 43 3.50 -24.39 -2.29
N PHE A 44 3.91 -23.63 -3.29
CA PHE A 44 3.10 -22.64 -4.01
C PHE A 44 2.97 -23.01 -5.50
N ARG A 45 2.88 -24.32 -5.76
CA ARG A 45 2.77 -24.88 -7.09
C ARG A 45 1.44 -24.50 -7.73
N GLY A 46 1.51 -23.99 -8.96
CA GLY A 46 0.37 -23.79 -9.85
C GLY A 46 -0.04 -25.08 -10.59
N ARG A 47 -0.63 -24.91 -11.78
CA ARG A 47 -1.26 -26.01 -12.52
C ARG A 47 -0.28 -26.83 -13.36
N ALA A 48 0.81 -26.22 -13.78
CA ALA A 48 1.81 -26.85 -14.64
C ALA A 48 3.02 -27.36 -13.84
N GLU A 49 3.90 -28.09 -14.52
CA GLU A 49 5.25 -28.31 -14.00
C GLU A 49 6.10 -27.06 -14.27
N LEU A 50 6.82 -26.61 -13.24
CA LEU A 50 7.72 -25.45 -13.34
C LEU A 50 9.17 -25.92 -13.19
N PRO A 51 10.00 -25.87 -14.25
CA PRO A 51 11.42 -26.18 -14.15
C PRO A 51 12.15 -25.21 -13.22
N HIS A 52 13.13 -25.71 -12.46
CA HIS A 52 13.88 -24.91 -11.49
C HIS A 52 14.59 -23.70 -12.10
N THR A 53 15.25 -23.91 -13.24
CA THR A 53 15.97 -22.85 -13.97
C THR A 53 15.01 -21.79 -14.51
N THR A 54 13.81 -22.18 -14.94
CA THR A 54 12.74 -21.25 -15.34
C THR A 54 12.28 -20.41 -14.16
N ALA A 55 12.08 -21.04 -12.99
CA ALA A 55 11.70 -20.33 -11.77
C ALA A 55 12.73 -19.27 -11.37
N LEU A 56 14.00 -19.67 -11.26
CA LEU A 56 15.12 -18.77 -10.94
C LEU A 56 15.25 -17.61 -11.92
N ASN A 57 15.16 -17.89 -13.22
CA ASN A 57 15.30 -16.86 -14.25
C ASN A 57 14.12 -15.88 -14.26
N HIS A 58 12.90 -16.34 -13.94
CA HIS A 58 11.73 -15.48 -13.82
C HIS A 58 11.88 -14.51 -12.65
N ILE A 59 12.33 -14.99 -11.49
CA ILE A 59 12.58 -14.15 -10.30
C ILE A 59 13.65 -13.11 -10.64
N ALA A 60 14.78 -13.53 -11.21
CA ALA A 60 15.86 -12.61 -11.58
C ALA A 60 15.43 -11.53 -12.57
N LYS A 61 14.68 -11.91 -13.62
CA LYS A 61 14.14 -10.95 -14.61
C LYS A 61 13.12 -10.00 -13.99
N THR A 62 12.29 -10.47 -13.06
CA THR A 62 11.30 -9.64 -12.36
C THR A 62 11.96 -8.51 -11.57
N LEU A 63 13.13 -8.78 -10.97
CA LEU A 63 13.92 -7.77 -10.26
C LEU A 63 14.84 -6.95 -11.19
N GLY A 64 14.74 -7.15 -12.51
CA GLY A 64 15.47 -6.34 -13.51
C GLY A 64 16.91 -6.80 -13.78
N PHE A 65 17.30 -8.02 -13.39
CA PHE A 65 18.63 -8.54 -13.68
C PHE A 65 18.72 -9.14 -15.09
N GLU A 66 19.80 -8.80 -15.81
CA GLU A 66 20.11 -9.36 -17.13
C GLU A 66 20.80 -10.74 -17.01
N GLY A 67 20.73 -11.56 -18.07
CA GLY A 67 21.40 -12.87 -18.07
C GLY A 67 20.77 -13.94 -17.18
N GLY A 68 19.58 -13.69 -16.60
CA GLY A 68 18.90 -14.62 -15.71
C GLY A 68 19.63 -14.79 -14.38
N PHE A 69 19.47 -15.95 -13.73
CA PHE A 69 20.02 -16.18 -12.39
C PHE A 69 21.55 -16.13 -12.37
N SER A 70 22.22 -16.63 -13.41
CA SER A 70 23.68 -16.55 -13.50
C SER A 70 24.17 -15.10 -13.58
N GLY A 71 23.48 -14.24 -14.34
CA GLY A 71 23.82 -12.82 -14.42
C GLY A 71 23.55 -12.10 -13.10
N PHE A 72 22.43 -12.41 -12.44
CA PHE A 72 22.16 -11.94 -11.07
C PHE A 72 23.27 -12.35 -10.09
N GLN A 73 23.74 -13.60 -10.09
CA GLN A 73 24.80 -14.03 -9.15
C GLN A 73 26.10 -13.23 -9.33
N GLN A 74 26.48 -12.91 -10.57
CA GLN A 74 27.64 -12.08 -10.87
C GLN A 74 27.42 -10.64 -10.39
N GLU A 75 26.24 -10.08 -10.70
CA GLU A 75 25.87 -8.72 -10.32
C GLU A 75 25.69 -8.55 -8.81
N TYR A 76 25.22 -9.57 -8.12
CA TYR A 76 24.99 -9.56 -6.68
C TYR A 76 26.28 -9.26 -5.91
N ALA A 77 27.33 -10.03 -6.20
CA ALA A 77 28.62 -9.87 -5.54
C ALA A 77 29.33 -8.56 -5.92
N CYS A 78 29.29 -8.18 -7.20
CA CYS A 78 30.09 -7.07 -7.72
C CYS A 78 29.37 -5.71 -7.70
N LYS A 79 28.04 -5.67 -7.58
CA LYS A 79 27.26 -4.42 -7.61
C LYS A 79 26.22 -4.31 -6.51
N VAL A 80 25.38 -5.33 -6.27
CA VAL A 80 24.31 -5.24 -5.25
C VAL A 80 24.91 -5.08 -3.86
N LEU A 81 25.85 -5.95 -3.47
CA LEU A 81 26.49 -5.86 -2.15
C LEU A 81 27.25 -4.53 -1.94
N PRO A 82 28.08 -4.05 -2.90
CA PRO A 82 28.63 -2.70 -2.82
C PRO A 82 27.58 -1.61 -2.68
N PHE A 83 26.51 -1.64 -3.48
CA PHE A 83 25.42 -0.67 -3.39
C PHE A 83 24.78 -0.67 -1.99
N MET A 84 24.48 -1.84 -1.45
CA MET A 84 23.90 -1.99 -0.11
C MET A 84 24.83 -1.42 0.96
N ARG A 85 26.13 -1.74 0.89
CA ARG A 85 27.14 -1.23 1.82
C ARG A 85 27.25 0.30 1.72
N ASP A 86 27.33 0.84 0.51
CA ASP A 86 27.56 2.25 0.26
C ASP A 86 26.36 3.11 0.71
N HIS A 87 25.14 2.55 0.70
CA HIS A 87 23.92 3.19 1.23
C HIS A 87 23.64 2.85 2.72
N GLY A 88 24.43 1.97 3.33
CA GLY A 88 24.28 1.57 4.72
C GLY A 88 23.08 0.64 4.99
N LEU A 89 22.73 -0.22 4.03
CA LEU A 89 21.68 -1.24 4.14
C LEU A 89 22.26 -2.47 4.84
N LYS A 90 22.01 -2.60 6.14
CA LYS A 90 22.67 -3.55 7.04
C LYS A 90 21.81 -4.76 7.38
N GLY A 91 20.54 -4.54 7.69
CA GLY A 91 19.64 -5.57 8.23
C GLY A 91 18.29 -5.55 7.56
N ARG A 92 17.74 -6.70 7.23
CA ARG A 92 16.43 -6.80 6.59
C ARG A 92 15.32 -6.54 7.62
N ALA A 93 14.34 -5.69 7.29
CA ALA A 93 13.16 -5.41 8.11
C ALA A 93 11.90 -5.19 7.26
N ASP A 94 10.71 -5.34 7.85
CA ASP A 94 9.48 -4.76 7.26
C ASP A 94 9.44 -3.28 7.65
N LEU A 95 9.66 -2.42 6.65
CA LEU A 95 9.68 -0.96 6.79
C LEU A 95 8.36 -0.31 6.42
N ILE A 96 7.40 -1.08 5.90
CA ILE A 96 6.18 -0.54 5.28
C ILE A 96 4.96 -0.81 6.17
N ARG A 97 4.80 -2.05 6.64
CA ARG A 97 3.63 -2.40 7.43
C ARG A 97 3.75 -1.84 8.85
N PRO A 98 2.66 -1.31 9.43
CA PRO A 98 2.68 -0.83 10.80
C PRO A 98 2.96 -1.96 11.78
N ARG A 99 3.71 -1.65 12.85
CA ARG A 99 3.99 -2.56 13.98
C ARG A 99 3.10 -2.32 15.19
N SER A 100 2.18 -1.35 15.11
CA SER A 100 1.31 -0.92 16.20
C SER A 100 -0.14 -1.26 15.86
N ASP A 101 -0.94 -1.53 16.90
CA ASP A 101 -2.39 -1.76 16.77
C ASP A 101 -3.18 -0.49 16.41
N PHE A 102 -2.58 0.71 16.57
CA PHE A 102 -3.23 2.00 16.33
C PHE A 102 -2.36 2.94 15.48
N PRO A 103 -2.00 2.56 14.25
CA PRO A 103 -1.18 3.40 13.41
C PRO A 103 -2.00 4.55 12.82
N PHE A 104 -1.37 5.71 12.63
CA PHE A 104 -1.96 6.79 11.83
C PHE A 104 -1.87 6.51 10.33
N VAL A 105 -0.93 5.64 9.94
CA VAL A 105 -0.65 5.29 8.55
C VAL A 105 -0.62 3.77 8.41
N ASP A 106 -1.44 3.26 7.52
CA ASP A 106 -1.51 1.84 7.19
C ASP A 106 -1.32 1.65 5.68
N LEU A 107 -0.09 1.34 5.28
CA LEU A 107 0.29 1.13 3.89
C LEU A 107 0.61 -0.34 3.65
N THR A 108 0.22 -0.84 2.48
CA THR A 108 0.70 -2.13 1.99
C THR A 108 2.01 -1.95 1.21
N PRO A 109 2.89 -2.96 1.18
CA PRO A 109 4.03 -2.96 0.27
C PRO A 109 3.64 -2.72 -1.19
N ARG A 110 2.50 -3.23 -1.65
CA ARG A 110 2.00 -2.95 -3.01
C ARG A 110 1.66 -1.48 -3.24
N ASN A 111 1.09 -0.76 -2.26
CA ASN A 111 0.89 0.70 -2.38
C ASN A 111 2.21 1.41 -2.71
N VAL A 112 3.27 1.07 -1.96
CA VAL A 112 4.61 1.64 -2.16
C VAL A 112 5.17 1.27 -3.52
N SER A 113 5.06 0.00 -3.93
CA SER A 113 5.52 -0.46 -5.24
C SER A 113 4.80 0.28 -6.38
N ASP A 114 3.46 0.26 -6.39
CA ASP A 114 2.69 0.89 -7.45
C ASP A 114 2.96 2.41 -7.50
N ARG A 115 3.12 3.08 -6.36
CA ARG A 115 3.54 4.49 -6.31
C ARG A 115 4.89 4.71 -7.00
N LEU A 116 5.88 3.89 -6.70
CA LEU A 116 7.24 4.07 -7.20
C LEU A 116 7.38 3.73 -8.70
N PHE A 117 6.63 2.75 -9.19
CA PHE A 117 6.80 2.23 -10.56
C PHE A 117 5.69 2.63 -11.53
N LEU A 118 4.47 2.91 -11.07
CA LEU A 118 3.29 3.10 -11.94
C LEU A 118 2.70 4.50 -11.91
N SER A 119 3.04 5.33 -10.92
CA SER A 119 2.43 6.66 -10.75
C SER A 119 2.76 7.67 -11.84
N LYS A 120 3.81 7.43 -12.63
CA LYS A 120 4.41 8.39 -13.59
C LYS A 120 4.87 9.70 -12.96
N LYS A 121 4.82 9.82 -11.63
CA LYS A 121 5.39 10.94 -10.88
C LYS A 121 6.89 10.72 -10.67
N ARG A 122 7.58 11.74 -10.18
CA ARG A 122 8.99 11.61 -9.78
C ARG A 122 9.10 10.62 -8.62
N VAL A 123 10.21 9.88 -8.60
CA VAL A 123 10.55 9.02 -7.46
C VAL A 123 10.79 9.91 -6.23
N PRO A 124 10.07 9.71 -5.12
CA PRO A 124 10.28 10.48 -3.90
C PRO A 124 11.61 10.11 -3.23
N LYS A 125 12.19 11.04 -2.45
CA LYS A 125 13.38 10.76 -1.62
C LYS A 125 13.05 9.84 -0.46
N ARG A 126 11.88 10.05 0.14
CA ARG A 126 11.40 9.30 1.29
C ARG A 126 9.88 9.20 1.29
N ILE A 127 9.38 8.13 1.88
CA ILE A 127 7.95 7.84 2.08
C ILE A 127 7.72 7.70 3.58
N PHE A 128 6.69 8.35 4.10
CA PHE A 128 6.30 8.19 5.49
C PHE A 128 5.44 6.94 5.63
N THR A 129 5.98 5.93 6.30
CA THR A 129 5.31 4.65 6.56
C THR A 129 4.94 4.48 8.03
N GLY A 130 5.44 5.38 8.91
CA GLY A 130 5.31 5.20 10.34
C GLY A 130 6.31 4.22 10.95
N TYR A 131 7.30 3.77 10.19
CA TYR A 131 8.34 2.87 10.67
C TYR A 131 9.07 3.44 11.89
N ALA A 132 9.14 2.65 12.97
CA ALA A 132 9.80 3.02 14.23
C ALA A 132 9.27 4.30 14.90
N VAL A 133 8.03 4.71 14.58
CA VAL A 133 7.32 5.74 15.35
C VAL A 133 6.70 5.08 16.59
N ASP A 134 6.86 5.71 17.75
CA ASP A 134 6.18 5.31 18.97
C ASP A 134 4.73 5.83 18.98
N TRP A 135 3.87 5.08 18.29
CA TRP A 135 2.45 5.37 18.21
C TRP A 135 1.75 5.32 19.57
N PHE A 136 2.28 4.54 20.53
CA PHE A 136 1.66 4.43 21.84
C PHE A 136 1.85 5.71 22.64
N SER A 137 3.08 6.23 22.69
CA SER A 137 3.35 7.51 23.37
C SER A 137 2.54 8.66 22.77
N LEU A 138 2.37 8.68 21.43
CA LEU A 138 1.55 9.69 20.77
C LEU A 138 0.06 9.54 21.12
N ASN A 139 -0.47 8.33 21.11
CA ASN A 139 -1.87 8.06 21.47
C ASN A 139 -2.12 8.25 22.98
N ASP A 140 -1.19 7.95 23.88
CA ASP A 140 -1.39 8.16 25.34
C ASP A 140 -1.54 9.65 25.67
N ARG A 141 -0.83 10.55 24.96
CA ARG A 141 -1.00 12.01 25.07
C ARG A 141 -2.42 12.47 24.74
N TYR A 142 -3.09 11.80 23.80
CA TYR A 142 -4.51 12.04 23.48
C TYR A 142 -5.41 11.86 24.70
N PHE A 143 -5.18 10.80 25.48
CA PHE A 143 -6.10 10.38 26.54
C PHE A 143 -5.84 11.08 27.88
N ARG A 144 -4.64 11.63 28.11
CA ARG A 144 -4.28 12.16 29.45
C ARG A 144 -4.33 13.68 29.58
N SER A 145 -4.13 14.46 28.51
CA SER A 145 -3.96 15.92 28.63
C SER A 145 -4.33 16.70 27.37
N ASN A 146 -5.26 16.20 26.56
CA ASN A 146 -5.63 16.87 25.32
C ASN A 146 -6.61 18.04 25.58
N PRO A 147 -6.19 19.32 25.44
CA PRO A 147 -7.11 20.45 25.65
C PRO A 147 -8.22 20.52 24.58
N TRP A 148 -8.00 19.86 23.44
CA TRP A 148 -8.89 19.89 22.29
C TRP A 148 -10.10 18.96 22.43
N THR A 149 -10.04 17.91 23.27
CA THR A 149 -11.18 17.01 23.49
C THR A 149 -12.39 17.75 24.07
N GLN A 150 -12.15 18.70 24.98
CA GLN A 150 -13.21 19.52 25.58
C GLN A 150 -13.80 20.57 24.63
N VAL A 151 -13.00 21.04 23.65
CA VAL A 151 -13.46 21.96 22.59
C VAL A 151 -14.36 21.22 21.60
N GLN A 152 -13.99 19.98 21.27
CA GLN A 152 -14.71 19.12 20.31
C GLN A 152 -16.10 18.68 20.81
N GLU A 153 -16.26 18.41 22.11
CA GLU A 153 -17.56 18.04 22.71
C GLU A 153 -18.57 19.20 22.70
N LYS A 154 -18.11 20.45 22.82
CA LYS A 154 -18.98 21.63 22.90
C LYS A 154 -19.48 22.13 21.55
N GLU A 155 -18.70 21.94 20.48
CA GLU A 155 -19.03 22.49 19.16
C GLU A 155 -19.74 21.50 18.21
N GLY A 156 -19.89 20.23 18.58
CA GLY A 156 -20.51 19.21 17.72
C GLY A 156 -19.71 18.92 16.44
N LYS A 157 -18.49 19.45 16.31
CA LYS A 157 -17.55 19.23 15.21
C LYS A 157 -16.52 18.20 15.63
N LEU A 158 -16.96 16.97 15.92
CA LEU A 158 -16.01 15.91 16.24
C LEU A 158 -14.95 15.84 15.10
N PHE A 159 -13.67 15.83 15.50
CA PHE A 159 -12.52 15.42 14.69
C PHE A 159 -11.89 16.40 13.67
N PHE A 160 -12.27 17.69 13.62
CA PHE A 160 -11.68 18.65 12.67
C PHE A 160 -11.22 19.95 13.33
N LEU A 161 -9.91 20.11 13.52
CA LEU A 161 -9.28 21.40 13.84
C LEU A 161 -8.76 22.06 12.56
N THR A 162 -8.81 23.39 12.46
CA THR A 162 -8.25 24.09 11.30
C THR A 162 -6.76 24.33 11.47
N PHE A 163 -6.03 24.44 10.36
CA PHE A 163 -4.58 24.61 10.40
C PHE A 163 -4.21 25.89 11.17
N ASP A 164 -4.82 27.02 10.80
CA ASP A 164 -4.52 28.32 11.39
C ASP A 164 -4.83 28.40 12.89
N GLN A 165 -5.90 27.73 13.35
CA GLN A 165 -6.25 27.70 14.77
C GLN A 165 -5.18 26.99 15.60
N VAL A 166 -4.77 25.80 15.15
CA VAL A 166 -3.74 25.01 15.84
C VAL A 166 -2.41 25.74 15.80
N MET A 167 -1.99 26.24 14.63
CA MET A 167 -0.70 26.92 14.52
C MET A 167 -0.61 28.19 15.36
N LYS A 168 -1.72 28.94 15.49
CA LYS A 168 -1.78 30.09 16.39
C LYS A 168 -1.53 29.71 17.85
N GLU A 169 -2.12 28.61 18.32
CA GLU A 169 -1.91 28.14 19.70
C GLU A 169 -0.51 27.57 19.92
N VAL A 170 0.00 26.82 18.94
CA VAL A 170 1.40 26.35 18.93
C VAL A 170 2.36 27.53 19.03
N ASP A 171 2.15 28.59 18.26
CA ASP A 171 3.00 29.79 18.28
C ASP A 171 2.91 30.55 19.60
N GLN A 172 1.74 30.59 20.24
CA GLN A 172 1.61 31.14 21.59
C GLN A 172 2.43 30.35 22.61
N GLN A 173 2.38 29.01 22.57
CA GLN A 173 3.14 28.17 23.49
C GLN A 173 4.65 28.19 23.23
N LYS A 174 5.10 28.47 22.00
CA LYS A 174 6.54 28.66 21.70
C LYS A 174 7.17 29.77 22.55
N SER A 175 6.37 30.77 22.97
CA SER A 175 6.85 31.84 23.86
C SER A 175 7.12 31.36 25.29
N VAL A 176 6.53 30.23 25.69
CA VAL A 176 6.75 29.57 26.98
C VAL A 176 7.90 28.57 26.88
N SER A 177 7.79 27.58 25.98
CA SER A 177 8.86 26.63 25.67
C SER A 177 8.61 25.90 24.35
N LEU A 178 9.66 25.33 23.74
CA LEU A 178 9.53 24.48 22.57
C LEU A 178 8.80 23.16 22.87
N GLU A 179 8.99 22.61 24.07
CA GLU A 179 8.35 21.37 24.51
C GLU A 179 6.83 21.56 24.61
N SER A 180 6.38 22.63 25.25
CA SER A 180 4.95 22.97 25.37
C SER A 180 4.30 23.21 24.00
N ALA A 181 5.04 23.80 23.06
CA ALA A 181 4.56 23.97 21.69
C ALA A 181 4.36 22.62 20.97
N GLN A 182 5.30 21.68 21.14
CA GLN A 182 5.19 20.33 20.58
C GLN A 182 4.02 19.56 21.20
N GLU A 183 3.83 19.65 22.52
CA GLU A 183 2.72 18.99 23.22
C GLU A 183 1.37 19.45 22.70
N VAL A 184 1.18 20.75 22.48
CA VAL A 184 -0.05 21.29 21.89
C VAL A 184 -0.25 20.79 20.46
N PHE A 185 0.82 20.71 19.67
CA PHE A 185 0.73 20.24 18.29
C PHE A 185 0.38 18.75 18.23
N ASP A 186 1.06 17.90 19.01
CA ASP A 186 0.76 16.47 19.13
C ASP A 186 -0.68 16.23 19.61
N ALA A 187 -1.15 17.02 20.59
CA ALA A 187 -2.53 16.92 21.08
C ALA A 187 -3.55 17.26 19.99
N ALA A 188 -3.29 18.26 19.16
CA ALA A 188 -4.14 18.63 18.03
C ALA A 188 -4.17 17.52 16.95
N ILE A 189 -3.02 16.91 16.67
CA ILE A 189 -2.90 15.79 15.72
C ILE A 189 -3.69 14.59 16.20
N ALA A 190 -3.55 14.24 17.47
CA ALA A 190 -4.33 13.16 18.06
C ALA A 190 -5.84 13.48 18.08
N ALA A 191 -6.23 14.73 18.31
CA ALA A 191 -7.61 15.20 18.21
C ALA A 191 -8.21 15.10 16.79
N CYS A 192 -7.35 15.17 15.77
CA CYS A 192 -7.76 15.04 14.38
C CYS A 192 -7.56 13.62 13.82
N GLN A 193 -7.08 12.65 14.61
CA GLN A 193 -6.73 11.31 14.13
C GLN A 193 -7.85 10.62 13.32
N PRO A 194 -9.14 10.68 13.72
CA PRO A 194 -10.22 10.09 12.93
C PRO A 194 -10.47 10.79 11.58
N ALA A 195 -10.05 12.05 11.43
CA ALA A 195 -10.08 12.77 10.17
C ALA A 195 -8.78 12.62 9.36
N ILE A 196 -7.67 12.24 9.98
CA ILE A 196 -6.40 11.97 9.30
C ILE A 196 -6.41 10.61 8.63
N ASN A 197 -6.78 9.55 9.36
CA ASN A 197 -6.61 8.17 8.92
C ASN A 197 -7.36 7.86 7.61
N PRO A 198 -8.69 8.11 7.49
CA PRO A 198 -9.42 7.71 6.28
C PRO A 198 -8.91 8.35 4.98
N PRO A 199 -8.62 9.67 4.91
CA PRO A 199 -8.22 10.28 3.65
C PRO A 199 -6.70 10.29 3.40
N SER A 200 -5.87 10.08 4.43
CA SER A 200 -4.40 10.23 4.30
C SER A 200 -3.68 8.91 4.08
N ASN A 201 -4.32 7.76 4.34
CA ASN A 201 -3.76 6.42 4.17
C ASN A 201 -3.74 5.98 2.71
N ASN A 202 -3.10 6.77 1.84
CA ASN A 202 -2.88 6.42 0.46
C ASN A 202 -1.64 7.12 -0.13
N LEU A 203 -1.15 6.61 -1.26
CA LEU A 203 -0.02 7.17 -2.02
C LEU A 203 -0.43 7.79 -3.36
N LEU A 204 -1.72 8.09 -3.57
CA LEU A 204 -2.24 8.73 -4.78
C LEU A 204 -1.69 10.16 -4.93
N GLY A 205 -1.78 10.91 -3.84
CA GLY A 205 -1.24 12.25 -3.71
C GLY A 205 0.23 12.24 -3.29
N ASP A 206 0.62 13.28 -2.57
CA ASP A 206 1.97 13.50 -2.06
C ASP A 206 1.97 13.68 -0.52
N GLN A 207 0.84 13.42 0.15
CA GLN A 207 0.67 13.61 1.59
C GLN A 207 1.59 12.73 2.47
N LEU A 208 2.06 11.59 1.95
CA LEU A 208 2.97 10.68 2.66
C LEU A 208 4.35 10.59 1.98
N VAL A 209 4.68 11.51 1.07
CA VAL A 209 5.95 11.47 0.36
C VAL A 209 6.70 12.80 0.48
N GLN A 210 8.00 12.75 0.28
CA GLN A 210 8.81 13.93 0.14
C GLN A 210 9.63 13.87 -1.15
N ASN A 211 9.35 14.83 -2.02
CA ASN A 211 10.08 15.04 -3.26
C ASN A 211 11.36 15.86 -2.99
N CYS A 212 12.31 15.82 -3.94
CA CYS A 212 13.62 16.42 -3.76
C CYS A 212 13.64 17.95 -3.59
N GLU A 213 12.59 18.66 -4.00
CA GLU A 213 12.66 20.08 -4.42
C GLU A 213 11.42 20.94 -4.07
N GLU A 214 10.38 20.37 -3.45
CA GLU A 214 9.15 21.13 -3.15
C GLU A 214 9.19 21.66 -1.72
N LEU A 215 8.87 22.96 -1.54
CA LEU A 215 8.56 23.52 -0.23
C LEU A 215 7.40 22.71 0.37
N GLU A 216 7.47 22.38 1.66
CA GLU A 216 6.51 21.53 2.38
C GLU A 216 5.04 21.99 2.25
N GLU A 217 4.81 23.25 1.86
CA GLU A 217 3.50 23.88 1.68
C GLU A 217 2.76 23.45 0.40
N TYR A 218 3.44 22.91 -0.62
CA TYR A 218 2.83 22.55 -1.91
C TYR A 218 2.89 21.04 -2.14
N PHE A 219 2.01 20.29 -1.48
CA PHE A 219 1.81 18.87 -1.77
C PHE A 219 0.44 18.64 -2.43
N THR A 220 0.37 17.69 -3.37
CA THR A 220 -0.93 17.29 -3.94
C THR A 220 -1.66 16.40 -2.95
N PHE A 221 -2.69 16.91 -2.30
CA PHE A 221 -3.56 16.07 -1.47
C PHE A 221 -4.64 15.39 -2.31
N VAL A 222 -4.67 14.06 -2.29
CA VAL A 222 -5.73 13.26 -2.90
C VAL A 222 -6.44 12.47 -1.78
N PRO A 223 -7.59 12.98 -1.28
CA PRO A 223 -8.34 12.28 -0.24
C PRO A 223 -9.10 11.08 -0.81
N GLY A 224 -9.17 9.99 -0.04
CA GLY A 224 -10.14 8.92 -0.25
C GLY A 224 -11.57 9.32 0.13
N LEU A 225 -12.04 10.46 -0.36
CA LEU A 225 -13.36 11.04 -0.05
C LEU A 225 -14.21 11.12 -1.33
N TYR A 226 -15.41 10.55 -1.29
CA TYR A 226 -16.29 10.40 -2.45
C TYR A 226 -17.67 10.97 -2.17
N GLN A 227 -18.29 11.66 -3.14
CA GLN A 227 -19.53 12.40 -2.95
C GLN A 227 -20.77 11.48 -3.08
N PRO A 228 -21.52 11.22 -1.99
CA PRO A 228 -22.74 10.44 -2.08
C PRO A 228 -23.84 11.14 -2.87
N THR A 229 -24.72 10.34 -3.46
CA THR A 229 -25.94 10.86 -4.08
C THR A 229 -26.84 11.49 -3.03
N GLY A 230 -27.26 12.74 -3.27
CA GLY A 230 -28.08 13.53 -2.34
C GLY A 230 -27.28 14.48 -1.45
N LEU A 231 -25.94 14.39 -1.42
CA LEU A 231 -25.11 15.43 -0.80
C LEU A 231 -24.90 16.57 -1.80
N SER A 232 -25.22 17.80 -1.40
CA SER A 232 -24.99 18.97 -2.25
C SER A 232 -23.49 19.18 -2.50
N ALA A 233 -23.14 19.67 -3.69
CA ALA A 233 -21.76 19.98 -4.03
C ALA A 233 -21.12 20.98 -3.05
N GLU A 234 -21.92 21.92 -2.53
CA GLU A 234 -21.48 22.89 -1.52
C GLU A 234 -21.03 22.21 -0.22
N LYS A 235 -21.84 21.27 0.32
CA LYS A 235 -21.49 20.52 1.53
C LYS A 235 -20.26 19.64 1.31
N PHE A 236 -20.21 18.96 0.18
CA PHE A 236 -19.05 18.12 -0.17
C PHE A 236 -17.76 18.95 -0.31
N ASN A 237 -17.84 20.12 -0.94
CA ASN A 237 -16.71 21.05 -1.03
C ASN A 237 -16.29 21.60 0.35
N GLU A 238 -17.24 21.80 1.26
CA GLU A 238 -16.94 22.16 2.64
C GLU A 238 -16.17 21.04 3.37
N GLU A 239 -16.61 19.79 3.24
CA GLU A 239 -15.91 18.63 3.80
C GLU A 239 -14.51 18.49 3.21
N GLN A 240 -14.35 18.59 1.88
CA GLN A 240 -13.04 18.57 1.24
C GLN A 240 -12.10 19.65 1.79
N ARG A 241 -12.61 20.87 2.04
CA ARG A 241 -11.80 21.94 2.65
C ARG A 241 -11.34 21.56 4.05
N ARG A 242 -12.23 21.00 4.89
CA ARG A 242 -11.87 20.55 6.24
C ARG A 242 -10.79 19.46 6.22
N TYR A 243 -10.91 18.48 5.32
CA TYR A 243 -9.91 17.43 5.16
C TYR A 243 -8.56 17.95 4.65
N ARG A 244 -8.54 18.96 3.77
CA ARG A 244 -7.29 19.62 3.36
C ARG A 244 -6.58 20.29 4.52
N GLU A 245 -7.32 20.95 5.42
CA GLU A 245 -6.75 21.58 6.61
C GLU A 245 -6.13 20.55 7.56
N VAL A 246 -6.83 19.45 7.80
CA VAL A 246 -6.31 18.33 8.60
C VAL A 246 -5.10 17.68 7.93
N ALA A 247 -5.11 17.49 6.62
CA ALA A 247 -3.97 16.95 5.89
C ALA A 247 -2.74 17.87 5.95
N ARG A 248 -2.93 19.21 5.93
CA ARG A 248 -1.84 20.17 6.13
C ARG A 248 -1.24 20.08 7.53
N LEU A 249 -2.08 19.95 8.56
CA LEU A 249 -1.64 19.73 9.93
C LEU A 249 -0.81 18.45 10.03
N PHE A 250 -1.37 17.35 9.54
CA PHE A 250 -0.71 16.05 9.54
C PHE A 250 0.62 16.06 8.77
N ARG A 251 0.65 16.68 7.59
CA ARG A 251 1.86 16.77 6.77
C ARG A 251 2.98 17.55 7.46
N THR A 252 2.60 18.65 8.12
CA THR A 252 3.52 19.48 8.92
C THR A 252 4.06 18.70 10.10
N TRP A 253 3.20 17.96 10.79
CA TRP A 253 3.59 17.13 11.92
C TRP A 253 4.55 16.01 11.51
N ILE A 254 4.22 15.20 10.51
CA ILE A 254 5.13 14.13 10.07
C ILE A 254 6.46 14.69 9.54
N GLY A 255 6.48 15.92 9.00
CA GLY A 255 7.70 16.58 8.55
C GLY A 255 8.70 16.85 9.68
N GLN A 256 8.21 17.04 10.90
CA GLN A 256 9.02 17.31 12.10
C GLN A 256 9.54 16.04 12.78
N LEU A 257 9.00 14.87 12.41
CA LEU A 257 9.43 13.60 13.01
C LEU A 257 10.79 13.16 12.46
N ASP A 258 11.64 12.69 13.37
CA ASP A 258 12.91 12.05 13.07
C ASP A 258 12.73 10.59 12.59
N ARG A 259 11.66 9.93 13.05
CA ARG A 259 11.26 8.55 12.70
C ARG A 259 10.05 8.53 11.78
N GLY A 260 9.71 7.36 11.24
CA GLY A 260 8.54 7.15 10.37
C GLY A 260 8.79 7.35 8.88
N TRP A 261 9.86 8.07 8.53
CA TRP A 261 10.31 8.23 7.15
C TRP A 261 11.24 7.11 6.73
N VAL A 262 10.99 6.56 5.54
CA VAL A 262 11.81 5.54 4.90
C VAL A 262 12.38 6.11 3.62
N GLU A 263 13.72 6.13 3.50
CA GLU A 263 14.43 6.60 2.32
C GLU A 263 14.26 5.62 1.16
N VAL A 264 14.18 6.15 -0.06
CA VAL A 264 14.03 5.39 -1.30
C VAL A 264 15.32 5.46 -2.10
N HIS A 265 15.90 4.30 -2.39
CA HIS A 265 17.18 4.13 -3.08
C HIS A 265 17.00 3.26 -4.33
N PRO A 266 16.81 3.87 -5.52
CA PRO A 266 16.72 3.13 -6.77
C PRO A 266 18.03 2.41 -7.09
N TYR A 267 17.97 1.08 -7.27
CA TYR A 267 19.13 0.30 -7.70
C TYR A 267 19.15 0.13 -9.22
N ASN A 268 18.03 -0.32 -9.78
CA ASN A 268 17.81 -0.41 -11.22
C ASN A 268 16.35 -0.03 -11.55
N ARG A 269 15.87 -0.27 -12.79
CA ARG A 269 14.51 0.09 -13.22
C ARG A 269 13.38 -0.69 -12.52
N SER A 270 13.69 -1.82 -11.89
CA SER A 270 12.73 -2.76 -11.32
C SER A 270 13.00 -3.09 -9.85
N LEU A 271 14.10 -2.65 -9.26
CA LEU A 271 14.46 -2.93 -7.88
C LEU A 271 14.84 -1.63 -7.17
N PHE A 272 14.06 -1.27 -6.17
CA PHE A 272 14.34 -0.16 -5.28
C PHE A 272 14.56 -0.71 -3.88
N PHE A 273 15.60 -0.23 -3.21
CA PHE A 273 15.80 -0.47 -1.80
C PHE A 273 15.15 0.63 -1.00
N LEU A 274 14.62 0.26 0.16
CA LEU A 274 14.06 1.15 1.15
C LEU A 274 14.96 1.12 2.37
N LYS A 275 15.18 2.27 3.02
CA LYS A 275 16.08 2.35 4.18
C LYS A 275 15.42 3.08 5.35
N GLY A 276 15.43 2.44 6.51
CA GLY A 276 15.08 3.05 7.80
C GLY A 276 16.30 3.65 8.49
N ASN A 277 16.05 4.39 9.58
CA ASN A 277 17.05 5.21 10.26
C ASN A 277 18.31 4.46 10.75
N ASP A 278 18.18 3.19 11.15
CA ASP A 278 19.27 2.45 11.78
C ASP A 278 20.06 1.55 10.78
N GLY A 279 19.80 1.72 9.48
CA GLY A 279 20.35 0.87 8.41
C GLY A 279 19.53 -0.38 8.15
N ASP A 280 18.36 -0.51 8.78
CA ASP A 280 17.35 -1.48 8.38
C ASP A 280 16.93 -1.19 6.93
N TYR A 281 16.71 -2.24 6.15
CA TYR A 281 16.29 -2.11 4.76
C TYR A 281 15.07 -2.98 4.44
N ASP A 282 14.21 -2.44 3.57
CA ASP A 282 13.21 -3.18 2.81
C ASP A 282 13.58 -3.11 1.30
N PHE A 283 12.84 -3.77 0.40
CA PHE A 283 12.98 -3.69 -1.05
C PHE A 283 11.61 -3.85 -1.69
N VAL A 284 11.45 -3.20 -2.84
CA VAL A 284 10.22 -3.22 -3.61
C VAL A 284 10.57 -3.35 -5.09
N PHE A 285 9.70 -4.05 -5.81
CA PHE A 285 9.80 -4.29 -7.25
C PHE A 285 8.39 -4.31 -7.86
N PRO A 286 8.23 -4.04 -9.16
CA PRO A 286 6.90 -3.91 -9.74
C PRO A 286 6.15 -5.25 -9.74
N GLY A 287 4.85 -5.19 -9.47
CA GLY A 287 3.94 -6.30 -9.74
C GLY A 287 3.96 -7.46 -8.74
N PHE A 288 4.57 -7.34 -7.56
CA PHE A 288 4.40 -8.35 -6.50
C PHE A 288 3.01 -8.27 -5.83
N ARG A 289 2.71 -9.25 -4.99
CA ARG A 289 1.51 -9.31 -4.15
C ARG A 289 1.88 -9.32 -2.67
N ASP A 290 1.05 -8.68 -1.84
CA ASP A 290 1.32 -8.54 -0.40
C ASP A 290 1.16 -9.86 0.36
N GLN A 291 0.37 -10.79 -0.20
CA GLN A 291 0.01 -12.07 0.39
C GLN A 291 -0.01 -13.17 -0.68
N ALA A 292 0.19 -14.42 -0.25
CA ALA A 292 -0.06 -15.58 -1.10
C ALA A 292 -1.57 -15.70 -1.37
N LEU A 293 -1.93 -16.10 -2.58
CA LEU A 293 -3.27 -16.64 -2.83
C LEU A 293 -3.37 -18.03 -2.17
N GLU A 294 -4.50 -18.36 -1.56
CA GLU A 294 -4.64 -19.66 -0.90
C GLU A 294 -4.51 -20.81 -1.91
N GLN A 295 -3.85 -21.91 -1.52
CA GLN A 295 -3.66 -23.10 -2.37
C GLN A 295 -4.98 -23.66 -2.91
N ALA A 296 -6.04 -23.63 -2.08
CA ALA A 296 -7.37 -24.05 -2.48
C ALA A 296 -7.95 -23.17 -3.61
N GLU A 297 -7.67 -21.86 -3.60
CA GLU A 297 -8.09 -20.95 -4.65
C GLU A 297 -7.29 -21.21 -5.94
N ILE A 298 -5.98 -21.42 -5.85
CA ILE A 298 -5.11 -21.71 -7.02
C ILE A 298 -5.57 -22.98 -7.78
N GLN A 299 -5.97 -24.02 -7.03
CA GLN A 299 -6.32 -25.33 -7.58
C GLN A 299 -7.81 -25.50 -7.94
N SER A 300 -8.71 -24.65 -7.44
CA SER A 300 -10.15 -24.81 -7.70
C SER A 300 -10.49 -24.59 -9.18
N ASN A 301 -11.01 -25.64 -9.82
CA ASN A 301 -11.70 -25.60 -11.11
C ASN A 301 -13.19 -25.85 -10.84
N SER A 302 -13.97 -24.82 -10.57
CA SER A 302 -15.35 -25.04 -10.11
C SER A 302 -16.36 -24.82 -11.24
N GLN A 303 -16.60 -25.90 -12.01
CA GLN A 303 -17.70 -26.03 -12.99
C GLN A 303 -19.01 -26.51 -12.32
N THR A 304 -19.62 -25.74 -11.42
CA THR A 304 -20.99 -26.00 -10.94
C THR A 304 -21.81 -24.71 -10.78
N ASP A 305 -23.12 -24.77 -11.04
CA ASP A 305 -23.99 -23.58 -11.26
C ASP A 305 -24.33 -22.77 -9.99
N ASP A 306 -24.38 -23.35 -8.77
CA ASP A 306 -24.57 -22.55 -7.52
C ASP A 306 -23.33 -21.69 -7.17
N LEU A 307 -22.23 -21.95 -7.87
CA LEU A 307 -20.97 -21.25 -7.77
C LEU A 307 -20.90 -20.03 -8.68
N GLU A 308 -21.88 -19.67 -9.52
CA GLU A 308 -21.72 -18.60 -10.52
C GLU A 308 -21.36 -17.20 -9.93
N LYS A 309 -21.90 -16.81 -8.76
CA LYS A 309 -21.52 -15.55 -8.08
C LYS A 309 -20.20 -15.65 -7.30
N ALA A 310 -19.99 -16.77 -6.60
CA ALA A 310 -18.71 -17.06 -5.95
C ALA A 310 -17.57 -17.19 -6.99
N SER A 311 -17.90 -17.69 -8.17
CA SER A 311 -17.07 -17.85 -9.38
C SER A 311 -16.74 -16.51 -10.00
N ALA A 312 -17.70 -15.58 -10.11
CA ALA A 312 -17.45 -14.27 -10.72
C ALA A 312 -16.40 -13.44 -9.94
N LEU A 313 -16.52 -13.39 -8.61
CA LEU A 313 -15.55 -12.68 -7.76
C LEU A 313 -14.24 -13.47 -7.64
N HIS A 314 -14.31 -14.79 -7.53
CA HIS A 314 -13.13 -15.66 -7.55
C HIS A 314 -12.30 -15.50 -8.83
N ASN A 315 -12.93 -15.54 -10.01
CA ASN A 315 -12.27 -15.31 -11.30
C ASN A 315 -11.66 -13.90 -11.38
N PHE A 316 -12.36 -12.90 -10.81
CA PHE A 316 -11.84 -11.54 -10.72
C PHE A 316 -10.60 -11.46 -9.83
N ARG A 317 -10.61 -12.08 -8.65
CA ARG A 317 -9.43 -12.19 -7.75
C ARG A 317 -8.26 -12.86 -8.45
N HIS A 318 -8.50 -13.94 -9.19
CA HIS A 318 -7.48 -14.62 -9.97
C HIS A 318 -6.89 -13.73 -11.06
N TRP A 319 -7.73 -13.04 -11.83
CA TRP A 319 -7.27 -12.08 -12.82
C TRP A 319 -6.47 -10.95 -12.17
N LEU A 320 -6.96 -10.39 -11.06
CA LEU A 320 -6.31 -9.32 -10.31
C LEU A 320 -4.95 -9.76 -9.74
N TYR A 321 -4.84 -11.03 -9.35
CA TYR A 321 -3.62 -11.60 -8.79
C TYR A 321 -2.58 -11.93 -9.88
N PHE A 322 -2.96 -12.59 -10.96
CA PHE A 322 -1.99 -13.15 -11.92
C PHE A 322 -1.83 -12.34 -13.21
N ALA A 323 -2.85 -11.58 -13.63
CA ALA A 323 -2.84 -10.88 -14.91
C ALA A 323 -2.72 -9.35 -14.76
N TYR A 324 -3.30 -8.79 -13.70
CA TYR A 324 -3.33 -7.35 -13.52
C TYR A 324 -1.97 -6.77 -13.08
N SER A 325 -1.55 -5.69 -13.74
CA SER A 325 -0.26 -5.02 -13.53
C SER A 325 -0.36 -3.50 -13.39
N GLY A 326 -1.58 -2.98 -13.15
CA GLY A 326 -1.82 -1.55 -12.94
C GLY A 326 -1.69 -1.13 -11.47
N TRP A 327 -1.89 0.17 -11.22
CA TRP A 327 -1.83 0.77 -9.88
C TRP A 327 -3.15 0.50 -9.16
N LEU A 328 -3.15 -0.52 -8.28
CA LEU A 328 -4.39 -1.03 -7.68
C LEU A 328 -5.12 0.03 -6.84
N GLU A 329 -4.37 0.81 -6.07
CA GLU A 329 -4.91 1.88 -5.22
C GLU A 329 -5.57 3.00 -6.03
N ASP A 330 -4.97 3.41 -7.15
CA ASP A 330 -5.50 4.43 -8.06
C ASP A 330 -6.76 3.91 -8.79
N ASP A 331 -6.77 2.65 -9.21
CA ASP A 331 -7.96 2.02 -9.78
C ASP A 331 -9.08 1.83 -8.76
N ALA A 332 -8.76 1.50 -7.50
CA ALA A 332 -9.74 1.47 -6.42
C ALA A 332 -10.35 2.86 -6.16
N HIS A 333 -9.52 3.90 -6.14
CA HIS A 333 -9.99 5.28 -6.01
C HIS A 333 -10.92 5.69 -7.15
N ARG A 334 -10.55 5.40 -8.40
CA ARG A 334 -11.40 5.64 -9.57
C ARG A 334 -12.70 4.84 -9.52
N ALA A 335 -12.65 3.60 -9.04
CA ALA A 335 -13.82 2.75 -8.91
C ALA A 335 -14.84 3.35 -7.93
N GLU A 336 -14.38 3.84 -6.78
CA GLU A 336 -15.20 4.56 -5.81
C GLU A 336 -15.80 5.84 -6.41
N MET A 337 -14.98 6.67 -7.07
CA MET A 337 -15.47 7.86 -7.76
C MET A 337 -16.56 7.53 -8.77
N LEU A 338 -16.37 6.48 -9.58
CA LEU A 338 -17.36 6.03 -10.55
C LEU A 338 -18.64 5.57 -9.85
N PHE A 339 -18.53 4.72 -8.82
CA PHE A 339 -19.66 4.19 -8.07
C PHE A 339 -20.59 5.31 -7.58
N TYR A 340 -20.02 6.33 -6.96
CA TYR A 340 -20.79 7.46 -6.45
C TYR A 340 -21.28 8.40 -7.56
N SER A 341 -20.52 8.60 -8.63
CA SER A 341 -20.96 9.40 -9.78
C SER A 341 -22.19 8.82 -10.51
N LEU A 342 -22.42 7.51 -10.37
CA LEU A 342 -23.57 6.81 -10.98
C LEU A 342 -24.87 6.91 -10.17
N GLY A 343 -24.91 7.70 -9.09
CA GLY A 343 -26.14 7.87 -8.32
C GLY A 343 -26.29 6.92 -7.12
N ASN A 344 -25.24 6.18 -6.76
CA ASN A 344 -25.29 5.27 -5.60
C ASN A 344 -25.09 6.00 -4.26
N VAL A 345 -25.50 5.34 -3.17
CA VAL A 345 -25.44 5.85 -1.79
C VAL A 345 -24.71 4.85 -0.87
N PRO A 346 -24.19 5.29 0.30
CA PRO A 346 -23.51 4.40 1.25
C PRO A 346 -24.35 3.19 1.68
N ALA A 347 -25.67 3.36 1.81
CA ALA A 347 -26.57 2.26 2.16
C ALA A 347 -26.65 1.15 1.10
N SER A 348 -26.26 1.44 -0.15
CA SER A 348 -26.22 0.48 -1.27
C SER A 348 -24.81 -0.06 -1.55
N TYR A 349 -23.82 0.28 -0.72
CA TYR A 349 -22.42 -0.05 -0.99
C TYR A 349 -22.16 -1.57 -0.90
N PRO A 350 -21.80 -2.24 -2.01
CA PRO A 350 -21.67 -3.70 -2.06
C PRO A 350 -20.30 -4.19 -1.54
N GLY A 351 -19.43 -3.28 -1.10
CA GLY A 351 -18.05 -3.54 -0.73
C GLY A 351 -17.05 -3.17 -1.84
N ALA A 352 -15.85 -2.75 -1.43
CA ALA A 352 -14.81 -2.20 -2.31
C ALA A 352 -14.44 -3.16 -3.45
N GLU A 353 -14.40 -4.46 -3.17
CA GLU A 353 -14.02 -5.46 -4.17
C GLU A 353 -15.05 -5.57 -5.32
N HIS A 354 -16.34 -5.52 -4.99
CA HIS A 354 -17.40 -5.50 -5.98
C HIS A 354 -17.35 -4.20 -6.81
N VAL A 355 -17.16 -3.06 -6.14
CA VAL A 355 -17.02 -1.75 -6.80
C VAL A 355 -15.84 -1.77 -7.78
N LEU A 356 -14.70 -2.32 -7.38
CA LEU A 356 -13.52 -2.46 -8.22
C LEU A 356 -13.75 -3.39 -9.43
N LYS A 357 -14.40 -4.54 -9.22
CA LYS A 357 -14.77 -5.46 -10.31
C LYS A 357 -15.69 -4.79 -11.33
N GLU A 358 -16.72 -4.09 -10.88
CA GLU A 358 -17.65 -3.38 -11.77
C GLU A 358 -16.94 -2.27 -12.55
N PHE A 359 -16.02 -1.53 -11.90
CA PHE A 359 -15.16 -0.57 -12.58
C PHE A 359 -14.34 -1.21 -13.70
N PHE A 360 -13.61 -2.31 -13.43
CA PHE A 360 -12.80 -2.97 -14.47
C PHE A 360 -13.63 -3.60 -15.59
N THR A 361 -14.86 -4.02 -15.30
CA THR A 361 -15.83 -4.47 -16.30
C THR A 361 -16.29 -3.30 -17.16
N HIS A 362 -16.60 -2.15 -16.55
CA HIS A 362 -17.03 -0.93 -17.23
C HIS A 362 -15.97 -0.39 -18.19
N VAL A 363 -14.71 -0.34 -17.77
CA VAL A 363 -13.58 0.10 -18.62
C VAL A 363 -13.08 -1.00 -19.57
N ARG A 364 -13.73 -2.17 -19.60
CA ARG A 364 -13.42 -3.32 -20.45
C ARG A 364 -11.99 -3.87 -20.29
N ALA A 365 -11.39 -3.69 -19.11
CA ALA A 365 -10.07 -4.24 -18.79
C ALA A 365 -10.18 -5.65 -18.19
N TYR A 366 -11.26 -5.95 -17.47
CA TYR A 366 -11.59 -7.30 -17.03
C TYR A 366 -12.61 -7.90 -18.04
N PRO A 367 -12.27 -9.02 -18.72
CA PRO A 367 -13.16 -9.61 -19.70
C PRO A 367 -14.42 -10.14 -19.00
N PRO A 368 -15.61 -10.00 -19.62
CA PRO A 368 -16.80 -10.65 -19.11
C PRO A 368 -16.58 -12.18 -19.11
N PRO A 369 -17.17 -12.92 -18.15
CA PRO A 369 -17.13 -14.37 -18.20
C PRO A 369 -17.65 -14.85 -19.55
N PRO A 370 -17.05 -15.89 -20.17
CA PRO A 370 -17.50 -16.40 -21.45
C PRO A 370 -18.98 -16.79 -21.36
N THR A 371 -19.80 -16.30 -22.28
CA THR A 371 -21.21 -16.72 -22.40
C THR A 371 -21.27 -18.22 -22.69
N LYS A 372 -22.31 -18.91 -22.18
CA LYS A 372 -22.52 -20.36 -22.36
C LYS A 372 -22.47 -20.80 -23.85
N GLU A 373 -22.75 -19.89 -24.79
CA GLU A 373 -22.64 -20.12 -26.24
C GLU A 373 -21.18 -20.20 -26.75
N GLY A 374 -20.24 -19.47 -26.15
CA GLY A 374 -18.81 -19.50 -26.52
C GLY A 374 -18.09 -20.77 -26.08
N ILE A 375 -18.54 -21.38 -24.98
CA ILE A 375 -17.96 -22.62 -24.42
C ILE A 375 -18.23 -23.81 -25.35
N GLN A 376 -19.38 -23.83 -26.05
CA GLN A 376 -19.71 -24.89 -27.01
C GLN A 376 -18.92 -24.76 -28.33
N SER A 377 -18.53 -23.55 -28.74
CA SER A 377 -17.75 -23.32 -29.96
C SER A 377 -16.29 -23.79 -29.84
N HIS A 378 -15.63 -23.57 -28.69
CA HIS A 378 -14.24 -24.01 -28.48
C HIS A 378 -14.07 -25.53 -28.30
N LEU A 379 -15.11 -26.23 -27.84
CA LEU A 379 -15.12 -27.69 -27.77
C LEU A 379 -15.40 -28.37 -29.12
N ALA A 380 -15.98 -27.64 -30.09
CA ALA A 380 -16.23 -28.13 -31.44
C ALA A 380 -15.01 -27.98 -32.37
N GLU A 381 -14.11 -27.03 -32.10
CA GLU A 381 -12.91 -26.79 -32.92
C GLU A 381 -11.65 -27.53 -32.44
N SER A 382 -11.72 -28.29 -31.34
CA SER A 382 -10.63 -29.16 -30.83
C SER A 382 -10.96 -30.66 -30.93
N LYS A 383 -11.76 -31.07 -31.92
CA LYS A 383 -11.93 -32.48 -32.29
C LYS A 383 -11.37 -32.79 -33.66
#